data_AF-A0A444YI18-F1
#
_entry.id   AF-A0A444YI18-F1
#
_cell.length_a   1.000
_cell.length_b   1.000
_cell.length_c   1.000
_cell.angle_alpha   90.00
_cell.angle_beta   90.00
_cell.angle_gamma   90.00
#
_symmetry.space_group_name_H-M   'P 1'
#
loop_
_entity.id
_entity.type
_entity.pdbx_description
1 polymer ?
#
loop_
_entity_poly.entity_id
_entity_poly.type
_entity_poly.pdbx_seq_one_letter_code
_entity_poly.pdbx_strand_id
1 'polypeptide(L)'
;MHTVGTSTWINIELDYPKNLTYLFKHPTYFNGALHWIGRNVDRNHSIWAFDFDTEQFQFFSDAPKGQGTGAILEFKGSLYFMYFNELLISTWMMKRYGIGESWTLIFQYSITTSQLPGCMAYLDRVNQEFMIFGTPWYDFKVHGKFQVVGHVPTLMPLKNIIIGDNVEV
;
A
#
# COMPACT_ATOMS: atom_id res chain seq x y z
N MET A 1 0.14 -18.89 10.98
CA MET A 1 -1.14 -18.76 10.26
C MET A 1 -2.24 -19.37 11.11
N HIS A 2 -3.46 -18.81 11.07
CA HIS A 2 -4.63 -19.35 11.78
C HIS A 2 -5.60 -19.93 10.75
N THR A 3 -5.98 -21.19 10.89
CA THR A 3 -6.97 -21.82 10.02
C THR A 3 -8.36 -21.54 10.56
N VAL A 4 -9.20 -20.82 9.81
CA VAL A 4 -10.56 -20.52 10.23
C VAL A 4 -11.33 -21.83 10.42
N GLY A 5 -11.87 -22.05 11.62
CA GLY A 5 -12.56 -23.30 11.99
C GLY A 5 -11.73 -24.25 12.86
N THR A 6 -10.43 -24.01 13.06
CA THR A 6 -9.62 -24.66 14.09
C THR A 6 -9.04 -23.61 15.03
N SER A 7 -9.00 -23.89 16.33
CA SER A 7 -8.38 -23.02 17.34
C SER A 7 -6.85 -23.21 17.42
N THR A 8 -6.22 -23.58 16.29
CA THR A 8 -4.80 -23.94 16.20
C THR A 8 -4.03 -22.94 15.37
N TRP A 9 -2.82 -22.63 15.83
CA TRP A 9 -1.84 -21.82 15.11
C TRP A 9 -0.82 -22.75 14.46
N ILE A 10 -0.55 -22.54 13.17
CA ILE A 10 0.48 -23.27 12.43
C ILE A 10 1.67 -22.34 12.20
N ASN A 11 2.87 -22.83 12.51
CA ASN A 11 4.11 -22.18 12.11
C ASN A 11 4.39 -22.52 10.65
N ILE A 12 4.55 -21.48 9.83
CA ILE A 12 5.03 -21.64 8.48
C ILE A 12 6.53 -21.39 8.55
N GLU A 13 7.33 -22.41 8.27
CA GLU A 13 8.77 -22.25 8.15
C GLU A 13 9.04 -21.39 6.91
N LEU A 14 9.61 -20.22 7.13
CA LEU A 14 9.98 -19.30 6.06
C LEU A 14 11.49 -19.32 5.90
N ASP A 15 11.97 -19.65 4.70
CA ASP A 15 13.36 -19.46 4.35
C ASP A 15 13.61 -17.98 4.09
N TYR A 16 13.95 -17.25 5.15
CA TYR A 16 14.21 -15.82 5.06
C TYR A 16 15.51 -15.56 4.31
N PRO A 17 15.49 -14.72 3.25
CA PRO A 17 16.70 -14.36 2.52
C PRO A 17 17.68 -13.65 3.46
N LYS A 18 18.94 -14.12 3.49
CA LYS A 18 19.98 -13.56 4.37
C LYS A 18 20.24 -12.06 4.16
N ASN A 19 19.94 -11.54 2.99
CA ASN A 19 20.12 -10.13 2.64
C ASN A 19 18.92 -9.24 3.02
N LEU A 20 17.76 -9.82 3.35
CA LEU A 20 16.55 -9.09 3.76
C LEU A 20 16.67 -8.72 5.25
N THR A 21 16.84 -7.43 5.54
CA THR A 21 17.08 -6.94 6.90
C THR A 21 15.82 -6.43 7.60
N TYR A 22 14.80 -6.06 6.83
CA TYR A 22 13.57 -5.50 7.38
C TYR A 22 12.37 -5.74 6.46
N LEU A 23 11.22 -6.07 7.06
CA LEU A 23 9.91 -6.11 6.42
C LEU A 23 9.00 -5.07 7.06
N PHE A 24 8.35 -4.25 6.23
CA PHE A 24 7.44 -3.22 6.70
C PHE A 24 6.15 -3.84 7.24
N LYS A 25 5.60 -3.30 8.33
CA LYS A 25 4.52 -3.96 9.10
C LYS A 25 3.15 -4.06 8.39
N HIS A 26 2.96 -3.38 7.27
CA HIS A 26 1.66 -3.21 6.63
C HIS A 26 1.65 -3.89 5.26
N PRO A 27 1.32 -5.19 5.19
CA PRO A 27 1.13 -5.85 3.92
C PRO A 27 -0.17 -5.46 3.25
N THR A 28 -0.22 -5.75 1.95
CA THR A 28 -1.43 -5.65 1.13
C THR A 28 -1.80 -7.02 0.58
N TYR A 29 -3.05 -7.42 0.78
CA TYR A 29 -3.59 -8.61 0.13
C TYR A 29 -4.03 -8.27 -1.29
N PHE A 30 -3.54 -9.02 -2.29
CA PHE A 30 -3.99 -8.92 -3.66
C PHE A 30 -3.69 -10.22 -4.40
N ASN A 31 -4.61 -10.66 -5.28
CA ASN A 31 -4.43 -11.81 -6.17
C ASN A 31 -3.87 -13.07 -5.48
N GLY A 32 -4.48 -13.47 -4.35
CA GLY A 32 -4.11 -14.68 -3.63
C GLY A 32 -2.83 -14.59 -2.79
N ALA A 33 -2.21 -13.41 -2.67
CA ALA A 33 -0.98 -13.23 -1.89
C ALA A 33 -0.99 -11.96 -1.02
N LEU A 34 -0.31 -12.04 0.13
CA LEU A 34 0.06 -10.86 0.90
C LEU A 34 1.38 -10.30 0.39
N HIS A 35 1.46 -8.99 0.20
CA HIS A 35 2.63 -8.29 -0.33
C HIS A 35 3.20 -7.33 0.69
N TRP A 36 4.50 -7.43 0.97
CA TRP A 36 5.24 -6.56 1.86
C TRP A 36 6.31 -5.80 1.10
N ILE A 37 6.66 -4.64 1.64
CA ILE A 37 7.92 -3.98 1.29
C ILE A 37 9.02 -4.59 2.15
N GLY A 38 10.03 -5.14 1.50
CA GLY A 38 11.28 -5.55 2.09
C GLY A 38 12.37 -4.49 1.90
N ARG A 39 13.33 -4.44 2.83
CA ARG A 39 14.56 -3.66 2.70
C ARG A 39 15.76 -4.56 2.91
N ASN A 40 16.74 -4.47 2.02
CA ASN A 40 17.96 -5.26 2.11
C ASN A 40 19.09 -4.53 2.89
N VAL A 41 20.25 -5.19 3.04
CA VAL A 41 21.45 -4.62 3.68
C VAL A 41 21.91 -3.31 3.04
N ASP A 42 21.76 -3.16 1.73
CA ASP A 42 22.11 -1.96 0.96
C ASP A 42 21.05 -0.86 1.03
N ARG A 43 20.00 -1.07 1.85
CA ARG A 43 18.82 -0.20 2.00
C ARG A 43 17.95 -0.07 0.75
N ASN A 44 18.13 -0.94 -0.23
CA ASN A 44 17.25 -1.03 -1.41
C ASN A 44 15.92 -1.68 -1.01
N HIS A 45 14.84 -1.16 -1.58
CA HIS A 45 13.50 -1.71 -1.40
C HIS A 45 13.17 -2.77 -2.45
N SER A 46 12.51 -3.83 -2.03
CA SER A 46 11.93 -4.88 -2.88
C SER A 46 10.54 -5.22 -2.38
N ILE A 47 9.75 -5.89 -3.21
CA ILE A 47 8.44 -6.43 -2.84
C ILE A 47 8.59 -7.92 -2.61
N TRP A 48 8.06 -8.39 -1.49
CA TRP A 48 8.02 -9.79 -1.08
C TRP A 48 6.57 -10.23 -0.97
N ALA A 49 6.27 -11.46 -1.36
CA ALA A 49 4.93 -12.00 -1.32
C ALA A 49 4.89 -13.30 -0.52
N PHE A 50 3.81 -13.48 0.23
CA PHE A 50 3.40 -14.77 0.76
C PHE A 50 2.18 -15.23 -0.05
N ASP A 51 2.38 -16.27 -0.83
CA ASP A 51 1.37 -16.87 -1.68
C ASP A 51 0.60 -17.93 -0.88
N PHE A 52 -0.73 -17.80 -0.80
CA PHE A 52 -1.55 -18.71 0.01
C PHE A 52 -1.82 -20.06 -0.66
N ASP A 53 -1.72 -20.14 -1.99
CA ASP A 53 -1.97 -21.40 -2.72
C ASP A 53 -0.76 -22.34 -2.59
N THR A 54 0.44 -21.76 -2.58
CA THR A 54 1.71 -22.50 -2.48
C THR A 54 2.31 -22.48 -1.08
N GLU A 55 1.75 -21.68 -0.17
CA GLU A 55 2.23 -21.43 1.19
C GLU A 55 3.71 -20.98 1.24
N GLN A 56 4.16 -20.22 0.24
CA GLN A 56 5.56 -19.79 0.12
C GLN A 56 5.74 -18.29 0.29
N PHE A 57 6.76 -17.92 1.07
CA PHE A 57 7.27 -16.55 1.13
C PHE A 57 8.43 -16.39 0.15
N GLN A 58 8.30 -15.48 -0.81
CA GLN A 58 9.25 -15.35 -1.89
C GLN A 58 9.42 -13.91 -2.36
N PHE A 59 10.52 -13.68 -3.08
CA PHE A 59 10.74 -12.43 -3.79
C PHE A 59 9.68 -12.27 -4.87
N PHE A 60 9.03 -11.12 -4.92
CA PHE A 60 7.97 -10.84 -5.89
C PHE A 60 8.47 -9.94 -7.01
N SER A 61 9.07 -8.79 -6.66
CA SER A 61 9.67 -7.89 -7.64
C SER A 61 10.62 -6.91 -6.97
N ASP A 62 11.47 -6.26 -7.76
CA ASP A 62 12.09 -5.02 -7.29
C ASP A 62 11.03 -3.94 -7.05
N ALA A 63 11.26 -3.07 -6.08
CA ALA A 63 10.43 -1.89 -5.92
C ALA A 63 10.87 -0.81 -6.94
N PRO A 64 9.95 0.07 -7.37
CA PRO A 64 10.33 1.26 -8.12
C PRO A 64 11.44 2.06 -7.42
N LYS A 65 12.42 2.55 -8.17
CA LYS A 65 13.60 3.23 -7.61
C LYS A 65 13.22 4.52 -6.86
N GLY A 66 13.77 4.70 -5.66
CA GLY A 66 13.67 5.91 -4.83
C GLY A 66 14.43 5.79 -3.50
N GLN A 67 14.64 6.91 -2.79
CA GLN A 67 15.18 7.04 -1.41
C GLN A 67 14.21 7.58 -0.31
N GLY A 68 13.59 6.70 0.50
CA GLY A 68 12.63 7.18 1.50
C GLY A 68 11.78 6.08 2.13
N THR A 69 10.56 6.44 2.50
CA THR A 69 9.57 5.49 3.02
C THR A 69 8.66 5.05 1.88
N GLY A 70 8.36 3.76 1.84
CA GLY A 70 7.45 3.17 0.87
C GLY A 70 6.14 2.72 1.52
N ALA A 71 5.06 2.70 0.75
CA ALA A 71 3.82 2.03 1.08
C ALA A 71 3.34 1.24 -0.14
N ILE A 72 2.78 0.05 0.09
CA ILE A 72 2.16 -0.78 -0.94
C ILE A 72 0.67 -0.88 -0.64
N LEU A 73 -0.17 -0.83 -1.67
CA LEU A 73 -1.62 -0.99 -1.58
C LEU A 73 -2.18 -1.65 -2.84
N GLU A 74 -3.39 -2.16 -2.72
CA GLU A 74 -4.22 -2.59 -3.85
C GLU A 74 -5.22 -1.47 -4.12
N PHE A 75 -5.42 -1.17 -5.40
CA PHE A 75 -6.52 -0.34 -5.85
C PHE A 75 -6.94 -0.71 -7.27
N LYS A 76 -8.25 -0.88 -7.49
CA LYS A 76 -8.84 -1.20 -8.81
C LYS A 76 -8.20 -2.42 -9.50
N GLY A 77 -7.89 -3.46 -8.74
CA GLY A 77 -7.30 -4.67 -9.29
C GLY A 77 -5.86 -4.48 -9.75
N SER A 78 -5.12 -3.56 -9.12
CA SER A 78 -3.70 -3.33 -9.39
C SER A 78 -2.95 -3.02 -8.11
N LEU A 79 -1.70 -3.46 -8.04
CA LEU A 79 -0.79 -3.04 -6.97
C LEU A 79 -0.25 -1.66 -7.28
N TYR A 80 -0.27 -0.81 -6.26
CA TYR A 80 0.39 0.48 -6.27
C TYR A 80 1.52 0.49 -5.25
N PHE A 81 2.62 1.08 -5.67
CA PHE A 81 3.73 1.40 -4.80
C PHE A 81 3.85 2.91 -4.70
N MET A 82 3.73 3.41 -3.48
CA MET A 82 3.97 4.80 -3.19
C MET A 82 5.32 4.95 -2.53
N TYR A 83 5.98 6.01 -2.95
CA TYR A 83 7.24 6.43 -2.43
C TYR A 83 7.08 7.88 -1.95
N PHE A 84 7.54 8.17 -0.73
CA PHE A 84 7.50 9.52 -0.20
C PHE A 84 8.69 9.83 0.71
N ASN A 85 9.19 11.05 0.57
CA ASN A 85 10.10 11.70 1.50
C ASN A 85 9.68 13.17 1.69
N GLU A 86 10.49 13.95 2.40
CA GLU A 86 10.16 15.35 2.74
C GLU A 86 9.95 16.26 1.50
N LEU A 87 10.49 15.87 0.34
CA LEU A 87 10.54 16.69 -0.87
C LEU A 87 9.79 16.08 -2.06
N LEU A 88 9.52 14.79 -2.04
CA LEU A 88 9.04 14.06 -3.20
C LEU A 88 8.03 13.00 -2.81
N ILE A 89 6.94 12.96 -3.57
CA ILE A 89 5.96 11.88 -3.53
C ILE A 89 5.82 11.34 -4.95
N SER A 90 6.00 10.04 -5.13
CA SER A 90 5.77 9.36 -6.39
C SER A 90 4.90 8.12 -6.19
N THR A 91 3.99 7.91 -7.12
CA THR A 91 3.07 6.77 -7.09
C THR A 91 3.22 5.98 -8.37
N TRP A 92 3.41 4.68 -8.21
CA TRP A 92 3.66 3.73 -9.28
C TRP A 92 2.57 2.67 -9.27
N MET A 93 2.16 2.20 -10.44
CA MET A 93 1.19 1.12 -10.62
C MET A 93 1.86 -0.05 -11.35
N MET A 94 1.65 -1.27 -10.87
CA MET A 94 2.06 -2.48 -11.59
C MET A 94 1.00 -2.79 -12.66
N LYS A 95 1.32 -2.52 -13.94
CA LYS A 95 0.36 -2.72 -15.05
C LYS A 95 0.02 -4.18 -15.29
N ARG A 96 0.96 -5.09 -15.02
CA ARG A 96 0.78 -6.54 -15.16
C ARG A 96 1.27 -7.20 -13.89
N TYR A 97 0.36 -7.83 -13.15
CA TYR A 97 0.68 -8.47 -11.89
C TYR A 97 1.81 -9.50 -12.05
N GLY A 98 2.78 -9.47 -11.14
CA GLY A 98 3.95 -10.35 -11.14
C GLY A 98 5.05 -9.98 -12.14
N ILE A 99 4.85 -8.97 -12.99
CA ILE A 99 5.87 -8.51 -13.95
C ILE A 99 6.51 -7.23 -13.42
N GLY A 100 7.70 -7.34 -12.82
CA GLY A 100 8.42 -6.23 -12.19
C GLY A 100 8.67 -5.05 -13.15
N GLU A 101 8.96 -5.31 -14.42
CA GLU A 101 9.21 -4.27 -15.42
C GLU A 101 7.94 -3.49 -15.81
N SER A 102 6.76 -3.93 -15.34
CA SER A 102 5.48 -3.29 -15.64
C SER A 102 5.13 -2.15 -14.68
N TRP A 103 5.96 -1.89 -13.66
CA TRP A 103 5.83 -0.72 -12.81
C TRP A 103 5.89 0.57 -13.63
N THR A 104 4.80 1.33 -13.61
CA THR A 104 4.66 2.58 -14.37
C THR A 104 4.38 3.73 -13.42
N LEU A 105 5.14 4.83 -13.54
CA LEU A 105 4.89 6.06 -12.79
C LEU A 105 3.54 6.65 -13.20
N ILE A 106 2.64 6.83 -12.24
CA ILE A 106 1.32 7.45 -12.47
C ILE A 106 1.40 8.95 -12.24
N PHE A 107 2.01 9.37 -11.14
CA PHE A 107 2.27 10.78 -10.87
C PHE A 107 3.46 10.94 -9.93
N GLN A 108 4.08 12.12 -10.03
CA GLN A 108 5.14 12.57 -9.14
C GLN A 108 4.88 14.03 -8.78
N TYR A 109 4.99 14.33 -7.49
CA TYR A 109 4.78 15.67 -6.95
C TYR A 109 5.97 16.05 -6.06
N SER A 110 6.55 17.21 -6.33
CA SER A 110 7.62 17.79 -5.50
C SER A 110 7.02 18.77 -4.52
N ILE A 111 7.34 18.62 -3.24
CA ILE A 111 6.86 19.49 -2.17
C ILE A 111 7.86 20.65 -2.01
N THR A 112 7.46 21.85 -2.41
CA THR A 112 8.23 23.08 -2.23
C THR A 112 7.85 23.74 -0.89
N THR A 113 8.35 23.18 0.21
CA THR A 113 8.45 23.76 1.57
C THR A 113 7.19 24.27 2.33
N SER A 114 7.23 24.04 3.64
CA SER A 114 6.39 24.55 4.76
C SER A 114 4.98 24.02 5.01
N GLN A 115 4.31 23.39 4.04
CA GLN A 115 3.01 22.73 4.30
C GLN A 115 3.04 21.32 3.74
N LEU A 116 3.40 20.36 4.60
CA LEU A 116 3.18 18.95 4.31
C LEU A 116 1.66 18.72 4.37
N PRO A 117 0.99 18.45 3.25
CA PRO A 117 -0.46 18.32 3.26
C PRO A 117 -0.83 17.09 4.09
N GLY A 118 -1.72 17.24 5.10
CA GLY A 118 -2.14 16.14 5.98
C GLY A 118 -2.87 14.99 5.27
N CYS A 119 -3.32 15.26 4.04
CA CYS A 119 -3.79 14.25 3.11
C CYS A 119 -3.46 14.64 1.66
N MET A 120 -3.34 13.66 0.78
CA MET A 120 -3.28 13.86 -0.66
C MET A 120 -4.46 13.19 -1.33
N ALA A 121 -5.06 13.81 -2.35
CA ALA A 121 -6.09 13.18 -3.15
C ALA A 121 -5.60 13.04 -4.60
N TYR A 122 -5.66 11.84 -5.14
CA TYR A 122 -5.47 11.57 -6.58
C TYR A 122 -6.83 11.42 -7.23
N LEU A 123 -7.14 12.23 -8.25
CA LEU A 123 -8.37 12.12 -9.05
C LEU A 123 -8.07 11.46 -10.39
N ASP A 124 -8.63 10.27 -10.60
CA ASP A 124 -8.77 9.64 -11.90
C ASP A 124 -9.91 10.33 -12.67
N ARG A 125 -9.56 11.27 -13.54
CA ARG A 125 -10.55 12.05 -14.31
C ARG A 125 -11.34 11.21 -15.32
N VAL A 126 -10.77 10.11 -15.80
CA VAL A 126 -11.44 9.25 -16.79
C VAL A 126 -12.57 8.49 -16.12
N ASN A 127 -12.30 7.96 -14.92
CA ASN A 127 -13.28 7.17 -14.18
C ASN A 127 -14.05 7.99 -13.13
N GLN A 128 -13.77 9.29 -13.01
CA GLN A 128 -14.33 10.20 -11.99
C GLN A 128 -14.14 9.73 -10.53
N GLU A 129 -13.09 8.98 -10.26
CA GLU A 129 -12.82 8.41 -8.94
C GLU A 129 -11.64 9.09 -8.29
N PHE A 130 -11.62 9.13 -6.96
CA PHE A 130 -10.49 9.67 -6.24
C PHE A 130 -9.98 8.74 -5.13
N MET A 131 -8.67 8.79 -4.92
CA MET A 131 -7.97 8.10 -3.85
C MET A 131 -7.45 9.14 -2.88
N ILE A 132 -7.90 9.10 -1.61
CA ILE A 132 -7.32 9.94 -0.55
C ILE A 132 -6.31 9.14 0.24
N PHE A 133 -5.11 9.69 0.35
CA PHE A 133 -4.03 9.25 1.20
C PHE A 133 -3.98 10.13 2.44
N GLY A 134 -4.28 9.59 3.61
CA GLY A 134 -3.89 10.24 4.87
C GLY A 134 -2.37 10.14 5.03
N THR A 135 -1.68 11.28 5.09
CA THR A 135 -0.23 11.28 5.29
C THR A 135 0.08 11.41 6.78
N PRO A 136 0.93 10.55 7.36
CA PRO A 136 1.18 10.53 8.81
C PRO A 136 2.17 11.61 9.27
N TRP A 137 2.36 12.70 8.52
CA TRP A 137 3.44 13.67 8.75
C TRP A 137 3.44 14.31 10.15
N TYR A 138 2.33 14.24 10.91
CA TYR A 138 2.24 14.88 12.22
C TYR A 138 2.57 13.98 13.43
N ASP A 139 2.36 12.66 13.40
CA ASP A 139 2.89 11.71 14.40
C ASP A 139 2.53 10.26 14.02
N PHE A 140 3.51 9.47 13.60
CA PHE A 140 3.33 8.03 13.35
C PHE A 140 2.91 7.26 14.61
N LYS A 141 3.26 7.76 15.81
CA LYS A 141 2.91 7.13 17.09
C LYS A 141 1.46 7.39 17.50
N VAL A 142 0.82 8.45 17.00
CA VAL A 142 -0.58 8.80 17.33
C VAL A 142 -1.56 8.30 16.27
N HIS A 143 -1.22 8.39 14.99
CA HIS A 143 -2.18 8.09 13.91
C HIS A 143 -2.09 6.69 13.30
N GLY A 144 -1.01 5.96 13.59
CA GLY A 144 -0.92 4.49 13.48
C GLY A 144 -1.14 3.83 12.12
N LYS A 145 -1.67 4.50 11.08
CA LYS A 145 -2.02 3.89 9.79
C LYS A 145 -2.06 4.92 8.67
N PHE A 146 -1.58 4.54 7.49
CA PHE A 146 -2.07 5.10 6.25
C PHE A 146 -3.52 4.63 6.08
N GLN A 147 -4.45 5.55 5.88
CA GLN A 147 -5.80 5.22 5.45
C GLN A 147 -5.91 5.61 3.99
N VAL A 148 -6.22 4.62 3.16
CA VAL A 148 -6.60 4.81 1.77
C VAL A 148 -8.10 4.67 1.71
N VAL A 149 -8.79 5.77 1.37
CA VAL A 149 -10.23 5.74 1.10
C VAL A 149 -10.38 5.73 -0.40
N GLY A 150 -10.66 4.55 -0.97
CA GLY A 150 -11.14 4.43 -2.33
C GLY A 150 -12.63 4.75 -2.35
N HIS A 151 -13.01 5.85 -3.00
CA HIS A 151 -14.42 6.19 -3.17
C HIS A 151 -14.80 6.00 -4.63
N VAL A 152 -15.69 5.04 -4.89
CA VAL A 152 -16.45 4.99 -6.14
C VAL A 152 -17.62 5.97 -5.96
N PRO A 153 -17.74 7.06 -6.74
CA PRO A 153 -18.89 7.92 -6.67
C PRO A 153 -20.15 7.13 -7.03
N THR A 154 -20.86 6.71 -6.00
CA THR A 154 -22.32 6.59 -6.11
C THR A 154 -22.85 8.03 -6.22
N LEU A 155 -24.02 8.23 -6.82
CA LEU A 155 -24.70 9.54 -6.87
C LEU A 155 -25.08 10.09 -5.47
N MET A 156 -24.56 9.51 -4.39
CA MET A 156 -24.79 9.91 -3.02
C MET A 156 -23.78 10.98 -2.60
N PRO A 157 -24.24 12.16 -2.16
CA PRO A 157 -23.38 13.19 -1.59
C PRO A 157 -22.57 12.64 -0.40
N LEU A 158 -21.28 13.01 -0.29
CA LEU A 158 -20.36 12.55 0.75
C LEU A 158 -20.90 12.72 2.18
N LYS A 159 -21.72 13.75 2.43
CA LYS A 159 -22.40 13.98 3.72
C LYS A 159 -23.35 12.84 4.13
N ASN A 160 -23.91 12.12 3.18
CA ASN A 160 -24.82 11.01 3.42
C ASN A 160 -24.08 9.68 3.71
N ILE A 161 -22.77 9.63 3.49
CA ILE A 161 -21.92 8.46 3.77
C ILE A 161 -21.32 8.54 5.19
N ILE A 162 -21.07 9.76 5.68
CA ILE A 162 -20.48 10.00 7.00
C ILE A 162 -21.51 9.77 8.12
N ILE A 163 -22.79 9.96 7.81
CA ILE A 163 -23.89 9.63 8.70
C ILE A 163 -24.24 8.18 8.39
N GLY A 164 -23.60 7.22 9.08
CA GLY A 164 -23.99 5.81 8.96
C GLY A 164 -25.49 5.63 9.23
N ASP A 165 -26.07 4.55 8.70
CA ASP A 165 -27.51 4.21 8.74
C ASP A 165 -28.14 4.02 10.14
N ASN A 166 -27.52 4.57 11.21
CA ASN A 166 -27.96 4.44 12.60
C ASN A 166 -28.34 5.77 13.24
N VAL A 167 -29.10 6.62 12.55
CA VAL A 167 -29.88 7.67 13.22
C VAL A 167 -31.32 7.61 12.71
N GLU A 168 -32.12 6.76 13.33
CA GLU A 168 -33.56 7.01 13.41
C GLU A 168 -33.74 8.28 14.28
N VAL A 169 -34.43 9.28 13.72
CA VAL A 169 -35.04 10.39 14.49
C VAL A 169 -36.52 10.09 14.63
#